data_AF-A0A955BF50-F1
#
_entry.id   AF-A0A955BF50-F1
#
_cell.length_a   1.000
_cell.length_b   1.000
_cell.length_c   1.000
_cell.angle_alpha   90.00
_cell.angle_beta   90.00
_cell.angle_gamma   90.00
#
_symmetry.space_group_name_H-M   'P 1'
#
loop_
_entity.id
_entity.type
_entity.pdbx_description
1 polymer ?
#
loop_
_entity_poly.entity_id
_entity_poly.type
_entity_poly.pdbx_seq_one_letter_code
_entity_poly.pdbx_strand_id
1 'polypeptide(L)' 'MSAIRPPFTIESATAKVRAAEDAWNSRNP' A
#
# COMPACT_ATOMS: atom_id res chain seq x y z
N MET A 1 6.40 -0.58 -12.08
CA MET A 1 5.36 -0.36 -11.05
C MET A 1 5.32 1.13 -10.73
N SER A 2 4.18 1.77 -10.90
CA SER A 2 4.03 3.20 -10.56
C SER A 2 4.22 3.34 -9.05
N ALA A 3 5.15 4.19 -8.64
CA ALA A 3 5.51 4.29 -7.24
C ALA A 3 4.36 4.93 -6.44
N ILE A 4 3.82 4.22 -5.44
CA ILE A 4 2.81 4.73 -4.52
C ILE A 4 3.48 5.76 -3.60
N ARG A 5 3.52 7.02 -4.03
CA ARG A 5 4.20 8.12 -3.35
C ARG A 5 3.28 9.33 -3.20
N PRO A 6 3.48 10.17 -2.17
CA PRO A 6 2.69 11.38 -2.00
C PRO A 6 2.88 12.39 -3.14
N PRO A 7 1.91 13.32 -3.35
CA PRO A 7 0.62 13.40 -2.65
C PRO A 7 -0.35 12.30 -3.09
N PHE A 8 -1.14 11.77 -2.15
CA PHE A 8 -2.05 10.65 -2.43
C PHE A 8 -3.43 11.12 -2.88
N THR A 9 -3.98 10.44 -3.89
CA THR A 9 -5.44 10.38 -4.16
C THR A 9 -6.08 9.27 -3.32
N ILE A 10 -7.42 9.24 -3.22
CA ILE A 10 -8.16 8.15 -2.53
C ILE A 10 -7.70 6.77 -3.04
N GLU A 11 -7.65 6.60 -4.36
CA GLU A 11 -7.23 5.33 -4.98
C GLU A 11 -5.81 4.94 -4.57
N SER A 12 -4.84 5.87 -4.67
CA SER A 12 -3.45 5.58 -4.31
C SER A 12 -3.26 5.36 -2.81
N ALA A 13 -4.06 6.02 -1.95
CA ALA A 13 -4.04 5.82 -0.51
C ALA A 13 -4.59 4.44 -0.13
N THR A 14 -5.71 4.03 -0.74
CA THR A 14 -6.28 2.69 -0.55
C THR A 14 -5.33 1.60 -1.03
N ALA A 15 -4.70 1.78 -2.19
CA ALA A 15 -3.69 0.85 -2.71
C ALA A 15 -2.49 0.73 -1.76
N LYS A 16 -2.03 1.84 -1.19
CA LYS A 16 -0.94 1.84 -0.19
C LYS A 16 -1.30 1.02 1.04
N VAL A 17 -2.50 1.23 1.58
CA VAL A 17 -2.96 0.57 2.81
C VAL A 17 -3.13 -0.93 2.57
N ARG A 18 -3.75 -1.33 1.45
CA ARG A 18 -3.89 -2.74 1.10
C ARG A 18 -2.54 -3.44 0.97
N ALA A 19 -1.58 -2.81 0.27
CA ALA A 19 -0.25 -3.37 0.11
C ALA A 19 0.47 -3.57 1.45
N ALA A 20 0.30 -2.63 2.40
CA ALA A 20 0.81 -2.80 3.76
C ALA A 20 0.07 -3.93 4.50
N GLU A 21 -1.27 -3.93 4.48
CA GLU A 21 -2.10 -4.96 5.12
C GLU A 21 -1.72 -6.37 4.66
N ASP A 22 -1.57 -6.59 3.36
CA ASP A 22 -1.16 -7.87 2.78
C ASP A 22 0.23 -8.29 3.26
N ALA A 23 1.19 -7.36 3.28
CA ALA A 23 2.54 -7.61 3.77
C ALA A 23 2.55 -7.99 5.26
N TRP A 24 1.81 -7.27 6.10
CA TRP A 24 1.70 -7.58 7.54
C TRP A 24 1.01 -8.93 7.78
N ASN A 25 -0.06 -9.23 7.03
CA ASN A 25 -0.80 -10.49 7.14
C ASN A 25 0.01 -11.70 6.65
N SER A 26 1.00 -11.49 5.79
CA SER A 26 1.90 -12.56 5.36
C SER A 26 2.73 -13.15 6.51
N ARG A 27 2.87 -12.41 7.63
CA ARG A 27 3.69 -12.79 8.80
C ARG A 27 5.12 -13.18 8.43
N ASN A 28 5.60 -12.68 7.30
CA ASN A 28 6.93 -12.93 6.79
C ASN A 28 7.82 -11.75 7.23
N PRO A 29 8.74 -11.96 8.18
CA PRO A 29 9.64 -10.90 8.67
C PRO A 29 10.66 -10.45 7.61
#